data_AF-A0A0D3BFT6-F1
#
_entry.id   AF-A0A0D3BFT6-F1
#
_cell.length_a   1.000
_cell.length_b   1.000
_cell.length_c   1.000
_cell.angle_alpha   90.00
_cell.angle_beta   90.00
_cell.angle_gamma   90.00
#
_symmetry.space_group_name_H-M   'P 1'
#
loop_
_entity.id
_entity.type
_entity.pdbx_description
1 polymer ?
#
loop_
_entity_poly.entity_id
_entity_poly.type
_entity_poly.pdbx_seq_one_letter_code
_entity_poly.pdbx_strand_id
1 'polypeptide(L)'
;MAKLNQTFFLILSICYFLSPALTAATAASRAGASNKAVNFIQSSCKTTTYPAVCFHSLSAYANAIQTSPKRLAETALAVTLSRAQSTKLFVSRLTRFKGLKKREVEAIKDCVEEINDTIDRLTKSVQEMKLCGSAKNQEQFAFHMSNAQTWTSAALTDENTCSDGFSGRVTDGRIKNSVRARIVNVGHETSNALSLINAFAKKMAGSFSFNHHFLASLLITITITTLKSVHTTTTNTEFVKSSCTFTTYPRLCVTSLSTQSSLIQTSHKLIAHAALNITLASAKATSAMMVRLSSSSRLKPREVSAMRDCVEELGDTLEELRKSIGEMGQLSGSNYEVYMSDIQTWVSAALTDENTCSDGFEGDDMNGKVKVLVRGRILVIAHLTSNALALINHFASIHG
;
A
#
# COMPACT_ATOMS: atom_id res chain seq x y z
N MET A 1 37.12 23.91 -44.71
CA MET A 1 36.89 22.47 -44.41
C MET A 1 37.43 22.12 -43.02
N ALA A 2 36.88 22.72 -41.95
CA ALA A 2 37.38 22.53 -40.59
C ALA A 2 36.32 22.83 -39.50
N LYS A 3 35.05 22.46 -39.73
CA LYS A 3 33.96 22.58 -38.72
C LYS A 3 33.00 21.39 -38.68
N LEU A 4 33.33 20.27 -39.33
CA LEU A 4 32.51 19.05 -39.32
C LEU A 4 33.10 17.91 -38.47
N ASN A 5 34.15 18.19 -37.68
CA ASN A 5 34.91 17.15 -36.97
C ASN A 5 34.90 17.28 -35.43
N GLN A 6 34.13 18.23 -34.87
CA GLN A 6 34.04 18.44 -33.42
C GLN A 6 32.70 17.97 -32.81
N THR A 7 31.69 17.70 -33.65
CA THR A 7 30.43 17.08 -33.22
C THR A 7 30.51 15.55 -33.13
N PHE A 8 31.58 14.93 -33.65
CA PHE A 8 31.76 13.47 -33.62
C PHE A 8 32.36 12.95 -32.29
N PHE A 9 33.09 13.79 -31.55
CA PHE A 9 33.75 13.39 -30.29
C PHE A 9 32.90 13.54 -29.02
N LEU A 10 31.76 14.27 -29.07
CA LEU A 10 30.85 14.38 -27.92
C LEU A 10 29.78 13.28 -27.87
N ILE A 11 29.59 12.52 -28.95
CA ILE A 11 28.64 11.40 -29.00
C ILE A 11 29.29 10.09 -28.50
N LEU A 12 30.63 10.02 -28.45
CA LEU A 12 31.34 8.82 -27.97
C LEU A 12 31.53 8.72 -26.45
N SER A 13 31.15 9.75 -25.67
CA SER A 13 31.29 9.73 -24.20
C SER A 13 29.97 9.52 -23.43
N ILE A 14 28.83 9.37 -24.12
CA ILE A 14 27.52 9.14 -23.48
C ILE A 14 27.09 7.66 -23.55
N CYS A 15 27.85 6.80 -24.24
CA CYS A 15 27.55 5.37 -24.35
C CYS A 15 28.13 4.49 -23.21
N TYR A 16 28.73 5.07 -22.17
CA TYR A 16 29.40 4.32 -21.08
C TYR A 16 28.54 4.07 -19.82
N PHE A 17 27.24 4.41 -19.81
CA PHE A 17 26.32 4.09 -18.70
C PHE A 17 25.12 3.21 -19.08
N LEU A 18 25.12 2.60 -20.26
CA LEU A 18 24.17 1.53 -20.60
C LEU A 18 24.94 0.22 -20.68
N SER A 19 24.99 -0.51 -19.57
CA SER A 19 25.39 -1.91 -19.59
C SER A 19 24.52 -2.68 -20.59
N PRO A 20 25.09 -3.44 -21.54
CA PRO A 20 24.35 -4.22 -22.53
C PRO A 20 23.86 -5.55 -21.93
N ALA A 21 23.19 -5.51 -20.78
CA ALA A 21 22.67 -6.71 -20.11
C ALA A 21 21.21 -7.05 -20.47
N LEU A 22 20.52 -6.22 -21.28
CA LEU A 22 19.09 -6.41 -21.55
C LEU A 22 18.74 -6.86 -22.98
N THR A 23 19.68 -6.86 -23.93
CA THR A 23 19.43 -7.27 -25.32
C THR A 23 19.94 -8.66 -25.69
N ALA A 24 20.59 -9.39 -24.78
CA ALA A 24 20.87 -10.83 -24.92
C ALA A 24 19.82 -11.73 -24.22
N ALA A 25 18.85 -11.15 -23.51
CA ALA A 25 17.89 -11.88 -22.68
C ALA A 25 16.76 -12.60 -23.46
N THR A 26 16.63 -12.36 -24.77
CA THR A 26 15.58 -12.99 -25.59
C THR A 26 16.01 -14.30 -26.25
N ALA A 27 17.30 -14.68 -26.21
CA ALA A 27 17.79 -15.94 -26.78
C ALA A 27 18.33 -16.94 -25.75
N ALA A 28 18.58 -16.53 -24.49
CA ALA A 28 19.17 -17.39 -23.45
C ALA A 28 18.19 -17.90 -22.37
N SER A 29 16.89 -17.62 -22.48
CA SER A 29 15.91 -17.83 -21.39
C SER A 29 15.25 -19.21 -21.34
N ARG A 30 15.74 -20.22 -22.07
CA ARG A 30 15.32 -21.63 -21.89
C ARG A 30 16.39 -22.55 -21.29
N ALA A 31 17.57 -22.03 -20.98
CA ALA A 31 18.63 -22.81 -20.34
C ALA A 31 18.48 -22.78 -18.80
N GLY A 32 17.69 -23.72 -18.28
CA GLY A 32 17.78 -24.26 -16.92
C GLY A 32 17.52 -23.27 -15.77
N ALA A 33 16.28 -22.79 -15.61
CA ALA A 33 15.85 -22.29 -14.30
C ALA A 33 16.03 -23.42 -13.26
N SER A 34 16.62 -23.11 -12.10
CA SER A 34 16.74 -24.12 -11.04
C SER A 34 15.36 -24.66 -10.68
N ASN A 35 15.11 -25.96 -10.86
CA ASN A 35 13.84 -26.61 -10.48
C ASN A 35 13.44 -26.29 -9.04
N LYS A 36 14.44 -26.12 -8.15
CA LYS A 36 14.24 -25.71 -6.76
C LYS A 36 13.64 -24.30 -6.63
N ALA A 37 14.12 -23.34 -7.42
CA ALA A 37 13.62 -21.97 -7.42
C ALA A 37 12.21 -21.88 -8.02
N VAL A 38 11.95 -22.61 -9.12
CA VAL A 38 10.62 -22.70 -9.73
C VAL A 38 9.60 -23.30 -8.75
N ASN A 39 9.96 -24.41 -8.09
CA ASN A 39 9.11 -25.03 -7.07
C ASN A 39 8.86 -24.11 -5.87
N PHE A 40 9.88 -23.35 -5.45
CA PHE A 40 9.74 -22.35 -4.41
C PHE A 40 8.73 -21.25 -4.78
N ILE A 41 8.84 -20.69 -6.00
CA ILE A 41 7.87 -19.69 -6.50
C ILE A 41 6.47 -20.29 -6.54
N GLN A 42 6.33 -21.50 -7.09
CA GLN A 42 5.04 -22.18 -7.18
C GLN A 42 4.41 -22.35 -5.79
N SER A 43 5.19 -22.82 -4.81
CA SER A 43 4.70 -23.01 -3.44
C SER A 43 4.30 -21.69 -2.78
N SER A 44 5.06 -20.63 -3.00
CA SER A 44 4.79 -19.30 -2.42
C SER A 44 3.57 -18.65 -3.06
N CYS A 45 3.37 -18.84 -4.36
CA CYS A 45 2.21 -18.32 -5.08
C CYS A 45 0.90 -19.04 -4.72
N LYS A 46 0.93 -20.27 -4.19
CA LYS A 46 -0.29 -20.98 -3.77
C LYS A 46 -1.05 -20.26 -2.65
N THR A 47 -0.38 -19.44 -1.86
CA THR A 47 -0.99 -18.72 -0.74
C THR A 47 -1.43 -17.31 -1.08
N THR A 48 -1.30 -16.88 -2.34
CA THR A 48 -1.71 -15.54 -2.78
C THR A 48 -3.14 -15.54 -3.32
N THR A 49 -3.75 -14.36 -3.44
CA THR A 49 -5.12 -14.20 -3.94
C THR A 49 -5.30 -14.72 -5.37
N TYR A 50 -4.29 -14.54 -6.24
CA TYR A 50 -4.32 -14.98 -7.63
C TYR A 50 -3.12 -15.88 -7.97
N PRO A 51 -3.11 -17.17 -7.54
CA PRO A 51 -1.93 -18.04 -7.63
C PRO A 51 -1.39 -18.24 -9.05
N ALA A 52 -2.27 -18.40 -10.03
CA ALA A 52 -1.88 -18.59 -11.42
C ALA A 52 -1.17 -17.35 -12.00
N VAL A 53 -1.70 -16.16 -11.72
CA VAL A 53 -1.10 -14.88 -12.12
C VAL A 53 0.26 -14.71 -11.43
N CYS A 54 0.33 -14.97 -10.11
CA CYS A 54 1.58 -14.91 -9.34
C CYS A 54 2.66 -15.80 -9.97
N PHE A 55 2.34 -17.06 -10.22
CA PHE A 55 3.32 -18.01 -10.74
C PHE A 55 3.76 -17.62 -12.15
N HIS A 56 2.81 -17.30 -13.03
CA HIS A 56 3.10 -16.92 -14.41
C HIS A 56 3.97 -15.66 -14.52
N SER A 57 3.68 -14.64 -13.71
CA SER A 57 4.43 -13.38 -13.72
C SER A 57 5.85 -13.51 -13.12
N LEU A 58 6.12 -14.53 -12.30
CA LEU A 58 7.37 -14.65 -11.55
C LEU A 58 8.28 -15.80 -11.97
N SER A 59 7.76 -16.85 -12.62
CA SER A 59 8.54 -18.05 -12.96
C SER A 59 9.75 -17.76 -13.87
N ALA A 60 9.63 -16.77 -14.76
CA ALA A 60 10.73 -16.33 -15.63
C ALA A 60 11.91 -15.72 -14.85
N TYR A 61 11.67 -15.28 -13.61
CA TYR A 61 12.67 -14.66 -12.74
C TYR A 61 13.25 -15.65 -11.71
N ALA A 62 13.01 -16.95 -11.86
CA ALA A 62 13.43 -17.98 -10.91
C ALA A 62 14.92 -17.94 -10.54
N ASN A 63 15.81 -17.67 -11.51
CA ASN A 63 17.24 -17.58 -11.24
C ASN A 63 17.64 -16.37 -10.38
N ALA A 64 16.94 -15.24 -10.53
CA ALA A 64 17.14 -14.05 -9.70
C ALA A 64 16.56 -14.25 -8.30
N ILE A 65 15.33 -14.79 -8.22
CA ILE A 65 14.59 -15.03 -6.98
C ILE A 65 15.27 -16.11 -6.12
N GLN A 66 15.77 -17.17 -6.75
CA GLN A 66 16.25 -18.38 -6.08
C GLN A 66 15.20 -18.92 -5.11
N THR A 67 15.57 -19.17 -3.84
CA THR A 67 14.63 -19.54 -2.76
C THR A 67 14.51 -18.46 -1.70
N SER A 68 14.68 -17.19 -2.07
CA SER A 68 14.65 -16.06 -1.13
C SER A 68 13.28 -15.38 -1.12
N PRO A 69 12.55 -15.38 0.01
CA PRO A 69 11.27 -14.68 0.13
C PRO A 69 11.40 -13.16 -0.05
N LYS A 70 12.52 -12.57 0.37
CA LYS A 70 12.79 -11.15 0.12
C LYS A 70 12.89 -10.87 -1.38
N ARG A 71 13.75 -11.62 -2.08
CA ARG A 71 13.92 -11.44 -3.53
C ARG A 71 12.64 -11.74 -4.29
N LEU A 72 11.83 -12.69 -3.82
CA LEU A 72 10.52 -12.98 -4.37
C LEU A 72 9.57 -11.77 -4.26
N ALA A 73 9.45 -11.17 -3.07
CA ALA A 73 8.61 -9.99 -2.86
C ALA A 73 9.13 -8.75 -3.62
N GLU A 74 10.45 -8.51 -3.62
CA GLU A 74 11.09 -7.44 -4.41
C GLU A 74 10.87 -7.62 -5.91
N THR A 75 10.99 -8.85 -6.43
CA THR A 75 10.76 -9.16 -7.84
C THR A 75 9.29 -8.99 -8.19
N ALA A 76 8.36 -9.41 -7.32
CA ALA A 76 6.94 -9.18 -7.52
C ALA A 76 6.61 -7.69 -7.65
N LEU A 77 7.09 -6.86 -6.74
CA LEU A 77 6.92 -5.41 -6.84
C LEU A 77 7.55 -4.82 -8.10
N ALA A 78 8.75 -5.26 -8.49
CA ALA A 78 9.42 -4.76 -9.68
C ALA A 78 8.69 -5.13 -10.98
N VAL A 79 8.16 -6.36 -11.07
CA VAL A 79 7.35 -6.83 -12.21
C VAL A 79 6.05 -6.04 -12.28
N THR A 80 5.35 -5.89 -11.15
CA THR A 80 4.11 -5.11 -11.06
C THR A 80 4.35 -3.64 -11.43
N LEU A 81 5.43 -3.02 -10.94
CA LEU A 81 5.81 -1.65 -11.30
C LEU A 81 6.04 -1.50 -12.81
N SER A 82 6.75 -2.45 -13.42
CA SER A 82 6.95 -2.47 -14.88
C SER A 82 5.62 -2.62 -15.63
N ARG A 83 4.70 -3.44 -15.12
CA ARG A 83 3.35 -3.60 -15.68
C ARG A 83 2.53 -2.31 -15.57
N ALA A 84 2.58 -1.63 -14.42
CA ALA A 84 1.90 -0.36 -14.21
C ALA A 84 2.44 0.72 -15.17
N GLN A 85 3.76 0.82 -15.34
CA GLN A 85 4.39 1.73 -16.31
C GLN A 85 3.95 1.43 -17.76
N SER A 86 3.94 0.15 -18.15
CA SER A 86 3.44 -0.26 -19.47
C SER A 86 1.96 0.09 -19.66
N THR A 87 1.16 -0.09 -18.61
CA THR A 87 -0.27 0.23 -18.61
C THR A 87 -0.51 1.73 -18.72
N LYS A 88 0.25 2.57 -18.01
CA LYS A 88 0.21 4.03 -18.18
C LYS A 88 0.48 4.44 -19.63
N LEU A 89 1.50 3.88 -20.26
CA LEU A 89 1.83 4.17 -21.65
C LEU A 89 0.71 3.74 -22.61
N PHE A 90 0.09 2.59 -22.35
CA PHE A 90 -1.07 2.15 -23.11
C PHE A 90 -2.25 3.12 -22.94
N VAL A 91 -2.65 3.40 -21.69
CA VAL A 91 -3.85 4.20 -21.38
C VAL A 91 -3.68 5.64 -21.87
N SER A 92 -2.50 6.25 -21.67
CA SER A 92 -2.22 7.61 -22.16
C SER A 92 -2.32 7.73 -23.69
N ARG A 93 -1.93 6.70 -24.45
CA ARG A 93 -2.07 6.68 -25.90
C ARG A 93 -3.52 6.59 -26.37
N LEU A 94 -4.45 6.12 -25.52
CA LEU A 94 -5.86 6.05 -25.88
C LEU A 94 -6.44 7.43 -26.17
N THR A 95 -5.94 8.48 -25.53
CA THR A 95 -6.38 9.87 -25.79
C THR A 95 -6.17 10.35 -27.23
N ARG A 96 -5.34 9.65 -28.02
CA ARG A 96 -5.03 9.99 -29.42
C ARG A 96 -6.00 9.39 -30.43
N PHE A 97 -6.93 8.51 -30.01
CA PHE A 97 -7.90 7.91 -30.93
C PHE A 97 -8.94 8.94 -31.38
N LYS A 98 -9.22 8.96 -32.68
CA LYS A 98 -10.30 9.78 -33.26
C LYS A 98 -11.66 9.21 -32.85
N GLY A 99 -12.63 10.09 -32.59
CA GLY A 99 -14.01 9.71 -32.27
C GLY A 99 -14.31 9.53 -30.78
N LEU A 100 -13.35 9.83 -29.90
CA LEU A 100 -13.59 9.85 -28.44
C LEU A 100 -14.51 11.00 -28.04
N LYS A 101 -15.51 10.69 -27.21
CA LYS A 101 -16.32 11.70 -26.53
C LYS A 101 -15.48 12.40 -25.47
N LYS A 102 -15.78 13.67 -25.19
CA LYS A 102 -15.11 14.45 -24.13
C LYS A 102 -15.03 13.70 -22.79
N ARG A 103 -16.13 13.06 -22.39
CA ARG A 103 -16.22 12.27 -21.15
C ARG A 103 -15.32 11.03 -21.15
N GLU A 104 -15.07 10.41 -22.31
CA GLU A 104 -14.14 9.27 -22.42
C GLU A 104 -12.69 9.74 -22.31
N VAL A 105 -12.35 10.89 -22.93
CA VAL A 105 -11.02 11.51 -22.77
C VAL A 105 -10.76 11.86 -21.31
N GLU A 106 -11.75 12.42 -20.61
CA GLU A 106 -11.67 12.71 -19.18
C GLU A 106 -11.43 11.43 -18.36
N ALA A 107 -12.24 10.38 -18.55
CA ALA A 107 -12.06 9.11 -17.83
C ALA A 107 -10.67 8.46 -18.10
N ILE A 108 -10.16 8.59 -19.32
CA ILE A 108 -8.81 8.13 -19.67
C ILE A 108 -7.75 8.95 -18.90
N LYS A 109 -7.89 10.28 -18.82
CA LYS A 109 -6.96 11.14 -18.09
C LYS A 109 -6.98 10.85 -16.59
N ASP A 110 -8.18 10.75 -16.00
CA ASP A 110 -8.36 10.40 -14.59
C ASP A 110 -7.68 9.06 -14.28
N CYS A 111 -7.85 8.05 -15.14
CA CYS A 111 -7.15 6.78 -14.97
C CYS A 111 -5.63 6.87 -15.16
N VAL A 112 -5.12 7.67 -16.12
CA VAL A 112 -3.66 7.87 -16.26
C VAL A 112 -3.05 8.43 -14.98
N GLU A 113 -3.79 9.30 -14.28
CA GLU A 113 -3.39 9.85 -13.00
C GLU A 113 -3.36 8.78 -11.91
N GLU A 114 -4.41 7.97 -11.76
CA GLU A 114 -4.40 6.82 -10.85
C GLU A 114 -3.23 5.86 -11.10
N ILE A 115 -2.89 5.61 -12.37
CA ILE A 115 -1.74 4.76 -12.70
C ILE A 115 -0.41 5.46 -12.35
N ASN A 116 -0.32 6.79 -12.42
CA ASN A 116 0.86 7.52 -11.95
C ASN A 116 1.05 7.33 -10.44
N ASP A 117 -0.03 7.46 -9.68
CA ASP A 117 -0.01 7.26 -8.24
C ASP A 117 0.36 5.81 -7.92
N THR A 118 -0.25 4.85 -8.61
CA THR A 118 0.13 3.42 -8.55
C THR A 118 1.63 3.23 -8.76
N ILE A 119 2.22 3.86 -9.78
CA ILE A 119 3.66 3.78 -10.08
C ILE A 119 4.51 4.39 -8.96
N ASP A 120 4.12 5.55 -8.42
CA ASP A 120 4.82 6.19 -7.30
C ASP A 120 4.77 5.30 -6.04
N ARG A 121 3.58 4.80 -5.69
CA ARG A 121 3.36 3.90 -4.55
C ARG A 121 4.16 2.60 -4.69
N LEU A 122 4.15 1.97 -5.86
CA LEU A 122 4.95 0.78 -6.13
C LEU A 122 6.46 1.09 -6.08
N THR A 123 6.89 2.24 -6.58
CA THR A 123 8.30 2.68 -6.50
C THR A 123 8.75 2.86 -5.05
N LYS A 124 7.92 3.52 -4.23
CA LYS A 124 8.16 3.64 -2.77
C LYS A 124 8.20 2.26 -2.12
N SER A 125 7.27 1.37 -2.45
CA SER A 125 7.24 0.00 -1.93
C SER A 125 8.53 -0.77 -2.24
N VAL A 126 9.03 -0.65 -3.48
CA VAL A 126 10.33 -1.25 -3.88
C VAL A 126 11.47 -0.68 -3.05
N GLN A 127 11.48 0.64 -2.81
CA GLN A 127 12.52 1.29 -2.01
C GLN A 127 12.49 0.85 -0.55
N GLU A 128 11.30 0.79 0.06
CA GLU A 128 11.12 0.32 1.43
C GLU A 128 11.56 -1.14 1.60
N MET A 129 11.27 -2.00 0.62
CA MET A 129 11.74 -3.39 0.63
C MET A 129 13.27 -3.52 0.53
N LYS A 130 13.94 -2.61 -0.18
CA LYS A 130 15.41 -2.53 -0.17
C LYS A 130 15.91 -2.15 1.21
N LEU A 131 15.32 -1.12 1.83
CA LEU A 131 15.67 -0.65 3.17
C LEU A 131 15.43 -1.70 4.26
N CYS A 132 14.40 -2.54 4.12
CA CYS A 132 14.19 -3.71 4.98
C CYS A 132 15.40 -4.66 4.99
N GLY A 133 16.15 -4.78 3.88
CA GLY A 133 17.35 -5.61 3.82
C GLY A 133 18.58 -5.01 4.50
N SER A 134 18.57 -3.71 4.73
CA SER A 134 19.64 -2.97 5.40
C SER A 134 19.31 -2.65 6.85
N ALA A 135 18.15 -3.11 7.35
CA ALA A 135 17.69 -2.85 8.70
C ALA A 135 18.62 -3.49 9.74
N LYS A 136 19.04 -2.71 10.73
CA LYS A 136 19.97 -3.15 11.79
C LYS A 136 19.26 -3.82 12.96
N ASN A 137 17.98 -3.52 13.16
CA ASN A 137 17.18 -4.04 14.25
C ASN A 137 15.73 -4.29 13.82
N GLN A 138 14.97 -4.94 14.69
CA GLN A 138 13.58 -5.33 14.43
C GLN A 138 12.66 -4.13 14.22
N GLU A 139 12.88 -3.03 14.94
CA GLU A 139 12.08 -1.81 14.84
C GLU A 139 12.24 -1.15 13.46
N GLN A 140 13.48 -0.98 12.99
CA GLN A 140 13.78 -0.44 11.67
C GLN A 140 13.23 -1.34 10.56
N PHE A 141 13.33 -2.67 10.73
CA PHE A 141 12.72 -3.61 9.78
C PHE A 141 11.19 -3.44 9.76
N ALA A 142 10.55 -3.39 10.93
CA ALA A 142 9.10 -3.23 11.05
C ALA A 142 8.60 -1.92 10.44
N PHE A 143 9.34 -0.83 10.65
CA PHE A 143 9.04 0.47 10.06
C PHE A 143 9.02 0.40 8.54
N HIS A 144 10.12 -0.03 7.91
CA HIS A 144 10.21 -0.15 6.45
C HIS A 144 9.19 -1.16 5.89
N MET A 145 8.97 -2.27 6.60
CA MET A 145 8.00 -3.28 6.18
C MET A 145 6.58 -2.73 6.16
N SER A 146 6.18 -2.00 7.21
CA SER A 146 4.85 -1.39 7.32
C SER A 146 4.62 -0.35 6.20
N ASN A 147 5.65 0.42 5.85
CA ASN A 147 5.60 1.35 4.72
C ASN A 147 5.44 0.59 3.39
N ALA A 148 6.18 -0.50 3.16
CA ALA A 148 6.05 -1.30 1.95
C ALA A 148 4.64 -1.88 1.78
N GLN A 149 4.06 -2.43 2.86
CA GLN A 149 2.68 -2.96 2.88
C GLN A 149 1.66 -1.86 2.60
N THR A 150 1.83 -0.70 3.25
CA THR A 150 0.97 0.47 3.11
C THR A 150 0.96 0.99 1.67
N TRP A 151 2.13 1.25 1.11
CA TRP A 151 2.23 1.77 -0.25
C TRP A 151 1.71 0.77 -1.29
N THR A 152 1.96 -0.53 -1.11
CA THR A 152 1.42 -1.56 -2.02
C THR A 152 -0.12 -1.63 -1.94
N SER A 153 -0.70 -1.45 -0.75
CA SER A 153 -2.15 -1.42 -0.55
C SER A 153 -2.80 -0.16 -1.14
N ALA A 154 -2.11 0.99 -1.06
CA ALA A 154 -2.54 2.22 -1.71
C ALA A 154 -2.56 2.07 -3.23
N ALA A 155 -1.53 1.47 -3.83
CA ALA A 155 -1.49 1.17 -5.27
C ALA A 155 -2.70 0.33 -5.73
N LEU A 156 -3.12 -0.68 -4.95
CA LEU A 156 -4.35 -1.44 -5.24
C LEU A 156 -5.60 -0.57 -5.27
N THR A 157 -5.67 0.43 -4.39
CA THR A 157 -6.81 1.35 -4.30
C THR A 157 -6.86 2.26 -5.52
N ASP A 158 -5.71 2.75 -5.97
CA ASP A 158 -5.58 3.60 -7.17
C ASP A 158 -5.98 2.80 -8.43
N GLU A 159 -5.50 1.55 -8.55
CA GLU A 159 -5.90 0.63 -9.63
C GLU A 159 -7.41 0.36 -9.66
N ASN A 160 -8.01 0.08 -8.49
CA ASN A 160 -9.46 -0.10 -8.39
C ASN A 160 -10.21 1.19 -8.77
N THR A 161 -9.71 2.35 -8.34
CA THR A 161 -10.31 3.65 -8.66
C THR A 161 -10.27 3.94 -10.16
N CYS A 162 -9.14 3.67 -10.85
CA CYS A 162 -9.12 3.75 -12.30
C CYS A 162 -10.16 2.81 -12.91
N SER A 163 -10.19 1.54 -12.50
CA SER A 163 -11.13 0.55 -13.03
C SER A 163 -12.60 1.01 -12.85
N ASP A 164 -12.93 1.53 -11.67
CA ASP A 164 -14.27 2.00 -11.31
C ASP A 164 -14.70 3.25 -12.09
N GLY A 165 -13.74 4.10 -12.46
CA GLY A 165 -13.96 5.22 -13.39
C GLY A 165 -14.58 4.80 -14.73
N PHE A 166 -14.43 3.52 -15.10
CA PHE A 166 -15.05 2.96 -16.32
C PHE A 166 -16.29 2.11 -16.07
N SER A 167 -16.73 1.88 -14.82
CA SER A 167 -17.84 0.97 -14.50
C SER A 167 -19.24 1.46 -14.95
N GLY A 168 -19.41 2.74 -15.31
CA GLY A 168 -20.69 3.31 -15.75
C GLY A 168 -21.22 2.82 -17.11
N ARG A 169 -22.53 2.94 -17.34
CA ARG A 169 -23.25 2.62 -18.60
C ARG A 169 -22.95 3.56 -19.77
N VAL A 170 -22.21 4.66 -19.52
CA VAL A 170 -21.96 5.75 -20.50
C VAL A 170 -20.64 5.58 -21.25
N THR A 171 -19.74 4.72 -20.75
CA THR A 171 -18.43 4.36 -21.33
C THR A 171 -18.45 2.99 -22.00
N ASP A 172 -19.57 2.61 -22.63
CA ASP A 172 -19.69 1.29 -23.24
C ASP A 172 -18.84 1.17 -24.50
N GLY A 173 -17.94 0.18 -24.57
CA GLY A 173 -17.08 -0.01 -25.74
C GLY A 173 -15.74 -0.71 -25.50
N ARG A 174 -15.04 -0.95 -26.61
CA ARG A 174 -13.75 -1.67 -26.66
C ARG A 174 -12.66 -1.02 -25.79
N ILE A 175 -12.69 0.30 -25.64
CA ILE A 175 -11.72 1.07 -24.85
C ILE A 175 -11.88 0.78 -23.35
N LYS A 176 -13.10 0.89 -22.81
CA LYS A 176 -13.41 0.51 -21.42
C LYS A 176 -12.94 -0.90 -21.09
N ASN A 177 -13.29 -1.87 -21.94
CA ASN A 177 -12.92 -3.26 -21.72
C ASN A 177 -11.41 -3.46 -21.74
N SER A 178 -10.70 -2.78 -22.65
CA SER A 178 -9.25 -2.85 -22.76
C SER A 178 -8.52 -2.22 -21.58
N VAL A 179 -8.99 -1.06 -21.10
CA VAL A 179 -8.42 -0.38 -19.92
C VAL A 179 -8.67 -1.22 -18.67
N ARG A 180 -9.92 -1.61 -18.43
CA ARG A 180 -10.30 -2.39 -17.26
C ARG A 180 -9.55 -3.72 -17.19
N ALA A 181 -9.45 -4.46 -18.30
CA ALA A 181 -8.73 -5.73 -18.32
C ALA A 181 -7.24 -5.56 -17.95
N ARG A 182 -6.58 -4.50 -18.43
CA ARG A 182 -5.18 -4.23 -18.09
C ARG A 182 -5.02 -3.83 -16.64
N ILE A 183 -5.88 -2.94 -16.14
CA ILE A 183 -5.80 -2.43 -14.77
C ILE A 183 -6.11 -3.52 -13.74
N VAL A 184 -7.12 -4.34 -14.00
CA VAL A 184 -7.42 -5.52 -13.17
C VAL A 184 -6.23 -6.49 -13.14
N ASN A 185 -5.52 -6.65 -14.26
CA ASN A 185 -4.31 -7.49 -14.28
C ASN A 185 -3.19 -6.88 -13.41
N VAL A 186 -2.93 -5.56 -13.50
CA VAL A 186 -2.01 -4.89 -12.58
C VAL A 186 -2.45 -5.14 -11.13
N GLY A 187 -3.74 -4.98 -10.81
CA GLY A 187 -4.25 -5.23 -9.46
C GLY A 187 -4.15 -6.67 -8.98
N HIS A 188 -4.26 -7.67 -9.87
CA HIS A 188 -3.96 -9.05 -9.51
C HIS A 188 -2.48 -9.22 -9.17
N GLU A 189 -1.57 -8.62 -9.95
CA GLU A 189 -0.12 -8.64 -9.68
C GLU A 189 0.21 -7.88 -8.38
N THR A 190 -0.40 -6.72 -8.12
CA THR A 190 -0.22 -5.93 -6.89
C THR A 190 -0.74 -6.68 -5.65
N SER A 191 -1.91 -7.33 -5.75
CA SER A 191 -2.48 -8.14 -4.66
C SER A 191 -1.60 -9.34 -4.32
N ASN A 192 -1.03 -9.98 -5.34
CA ASN A 192 -0.07 -11.06 -5.15
C ASN A 192 1.24 -10.54 -4.54
N ALA A 193 1.76 -9.39 -4.99
CA ALA A 193 2.95 -8.76 -4.41
C ALA A 193 2.73 -8.45 -2.92
N LEU A 194 1.58 -7.85 -2.56
CA LEU A 194 1.22 -7.61 -1.16
C LEU A 194 1.16 -8.91 -0.34
N SER A 195 0.57 -9.97 -0.90
CA SER A 195 0.54 -11.29 -0.25
C SER A 195 1.95 -11.84 0.04
N LEU A 196 2.87 -11.68 -0.92
CA LEU A 196 4.26 -12.11 -0.79
C LEU A 196 5.06 -11.24 0.20
N ILE A 197 4.81 -9.93 0.23
CA ILE A 197 5.36 -9.00 1.23
C ILE A 197 4.91 -9.42 2.63
N ASN A 198 3.63 -9.69 2.81
CA ASN A 198 3.08 -10.16 4.09
C ASN A 198 3.69 -11.50 4.51
N ALA A 199 3.88 -12.43 3.58
CA ALA A 199 4.54 -13.71 3.84
C ALA A 199 6.01 -13.51 4.24
N PHE A 200 6.72 -12.58 3.60
CA PHE A 200 8.09 -12.22 3.96
C PHE A 200 8.16 -11.56 5.34
N ALA A 201 7.28 -10.61 5.64
CA ALA A 201 7.16 -9.97 6.94
C ALA A 201 6.96 -11.00 8.06
N LYS A 202 6.03 -11.94 7.87
CA LYS A 202 5.76 -13.03 8.81
C LYS A 202 6.99 -13.90 9.04
N LYS A 203 7.75 -14.21 7.98
CA LYS A 203 8.98 -15.00 8.08
C LYS A 203 10.08 -14.27 8.86
N MET A 204 10.24 -12.97 8.62
CA MET A 204 11.27 -12.16 9.29
C MET A 204 10.94 -11.85 10.75
N ALA A 205 9.66 -11.71 11.10
CA ALA A 205 9.22 -11.58 12.50
C ALA A 205 9.70 -12.76 13.37
N GLY A 206 9.78 -13.98 12.81
CA GLY A 206 10.33 -15.14 13.49
C GLY A 206 11.86 -15.15 13.61
N SER A 207 12.58 -14.37 12.78
CA SER A 207 14.05 -14.36 12.74
C SER A 207 14.68 -13.45 13.80
N PHE A 208 13.97 -12.42 14.28
CA PHE A 208 14.46 -11.53 15.33
C PHE A 208 14.25 -12.08 16.75
N SER A 209 13.53 -13.21 16.89
CA SER A 209 13.26 -13.86 18.17
C SER A 209 14.38 -14.77 18.67
N PHE A 210 15.48 -14.95 17.91
CA PHE A 210 16.58 -15.84 18.25
C PHE A 210 17.84 -15.05 18.62
N ASN A 211 17.98 -14.70 19.90
CA ASN A 211 19.27 -14.29 20.46
C ASN A 211 19.46 -14.69 21.93
N HIS A 212 18.94 -15.84 22.36
CA HIS A 212 19.40 -16.46 23.60
C HIS A 212 19.48 -17.99 23.49
N HIS A 213 20.73 -18.44 23.52
CA HIS A 213 21.23 -19.77 23.89
C HIS A 213 21.22 -20.92 22.87
N PHE A 214 22.45 -21.14 22.40
CA PHE A 214 23.04 -22.28 21.69
C PHE A 214 22.76 -23.65 22.33
N LEU A 215 22.56 -24.63 21.43
CA LEU A 215 22.94 -26.05 21.49
C LEU A 215 22.19 -27.02 22.43
N ALA A 216 21.85 -28.17 21.83
CA ALA A 216 21.44 -29.46 22.40
C ALA A 216 19.94 -29.65 22.76
N SER A 217 19.10 -30.02 21.77
CA SER A 217 18.06 -31.08 21.85
C SER A 217 17.17 -31.09 20.58
N LEU A 218 17.66 -31.66 19.47
CA LEU A 218 17.12 -31.45 18.11
C LEU A 218 16.03 -32.44 17.64
N LEU A 219 15.66 -33.50 18.37
CA LEU A 219 14.83 -34.57 17.78
C LEU A 219 13.45 -34.83 18.41
N ILE A 220 13.04 -34.08 19.44
CA ILE A 220 11.71 -34.25 20.08
C ILE A 220 10.75 -33.07 19.77
N THR A 221 11.26 -31.97 19.20
CA THR A 221 10.57 -30.67 19.05
C THR A 221 9.78 -30.46 17.74
N ILE A 222 9.90 -31.35 16.75
CA ILE A 222 9.31 -31.15 15.40
C ILE A 222 7.78 -31.26 15.40
N THR A 223 7.18 -32.05 16.29
CA THR A 223 5.71 -32.16 16.43
C THR A 223 5.11 -31.06 17.30
N ILE A 224 5.90 -30.44 18.20
CA ILE A 224 5.44 -29.37 19.11
C ILE A 224 5.50 -27.99 18.43
N THR A 225 6.41 -27.79 17.48
CA THR A 225 6.62 -26.48 16.80
C THR A 225 5.52 -26.13 15.79
N THR A 226 4.94 -27.12 15.11
CA THR A 226 3.80 -26.92 14.20
C THR A 226 2.52 -26.55 14.98
N LEU A 227 2.29 -27.17 16.13
CA LEU A 227 1.22 -26.82 17.07
C LEU A 227 1.39 -25.40 17.63
N LYS A 228 2.61 -25.01 18.03
CA LYS A 228 2.88 -23.66 18.59
C LYS A 228 2.66 -22.52 17.59
N SER A 229 3.02 -22.71 16.31
CA SER A 229 2.88 -21.67 15.27
C SER A 229 1.43 -21.46 14.79
N VAL A 230 0.66 -22.54 14.70
CA VAL A 230 -0.79 -22.48 14.41
C VAL A 230 -1.54 -21.89 15.61
N HIS A 231 -1.16 -22.28 16.84
CA HIS A 231 -1.72 -21.71 18.06
C HIS A 231 -1.47 -20.21 18.15
N THR A 232 -0.22 -19.74 18.01
CA THR A 232 0.10 -18.29 18.05
C THR A 232 -0.60 -17.46 16.97
N THR A 233 -0.74 -17.98 15.74
CA THR A 233 -1.50 -17.26 14.69
C THR A 233 -2.98 -17.14 15.04
N THR A 234 -3.55 -18.18 15.67
CA THR A 234 -4.94 -18.19 16.14
C THR A 234 -5.12 -17.21 17.30
N THR A 235 -4.23 -17.25 18.30
CA THR A 235 -4.24 -16.35 19.47
C THR A 235 -4.10 -14.88 19.06
N ASN A 236 -3.23 -14.56 18.11
CA ASN A 236 -3.07 -13.18 17.63
C ASN A 236 -4.32 -12.67 16.89
N THR A 237 -4.99 -13.54 16.12
CA THR A 237 -6.22 -13.19 15.42
C THR A 237 -7.38 -13.02 16.41
N GLU A 238 -7.44 -13.86 17.45
CA GLU A 238 -8.40 -13.74 18.54
C GLU A 238 -8.16 -12.47 19.36
N PHE A 239 -6.91 -12.11 19.63
CA PHE A 239 -6.55 -10.85 20.26
C PHE A 239 -7.07 -9.65 19.47
N VAL A 240 -6.81 -9.59 18.16
CA VAL A 240 -7.35 -8.51 17.31
C VAL A 240 -8.88 -8.45 17.38
N LYS A 241 -9.56 -9.60 17.30
CA LYS A 241 -11.03 -9.66 17.42
C LYS A 241 -11.51 -9.11 18.77
N SER A 242 -10.85 -9.51 19.85
CA SER A 242 -11.17 -9.09 21.21
C SER A 242 -10.94 -7.59 21.39
N SER A 243 -9.78 -7.07 21.00
CA SER A 243 -9.46 -5.64 21.11
C SER A 243 -10.40 -4.78 20.27
N CYS A 244 -10.83 -5.26 19.09
CA CYS A 244 -11.79 -4.55 18.27
C CYS A 244 -13.21 -4.48 18.86
N THR A 245 -13.52 -5.22 19.93
CA THR A 245 -14.81 -5.08 20.62
C THR A 245 -14.95 -3.76 21.38
N PHE A 246 -13.82 -3.12 21.71
CA PHE A 246 -13.80 -1.82 22.38
C PHE A 246 -14.00 -0.64 21.43
N THR A 247 -14.12 -0.88 20.12
CA THR A 247 -14.19 0.18 19.12
C THR A 247 -15.61 0.44 18.63
N THR A 248 -15.88 1.66 18.17
CA THR A 248 -17.19 2.07 17.62
C THR A 248 -17.54 1.30 16.34
N TYR A 249 -16.54 0.92 15.54
CA TYR A 249 -16.72 0.17 14.29
C TYR A 249 -15.95 -1.17 14.30
N PRO A 250 -16.39 -2.19 15.08
CA PRO A 250 -15.64 -3.43 15.30
C PRO A 250 -15.34 -4.21 14.03
N ARG A 251 -16.31 -4.29 13.10
CA ARG A 251 -16.12 -5.01 11.82
C ARG A 251 -15.01 -4.38 10.98
N LEU A 252 -14.99 -3.05 10.92
CA LEU A 252 -13.95 -2.32 10.19
C LEU A 252 -12.60 -2.51 10.88
N CYS A 253 -12.55 -2.40 12.21
CA CYS A 253 -11.34 -2.64 13.00
C CYS A 253 -10.75 -4.04 12.71
N VAL A 254 -11.56 -5.09 12.82
CA VAL A 254 -11.11 -6.48 12.57
C VAL A 254 -10.63 -6.64 11.14
N THR A 255 -11.39 -6.16 10.16
CA THR A 255 -11.05 -6.31 8.74
C THR A 255 -9.74 -5.60 8.41
N SER A 256 -9.52 -4.41 8.98
CA SER A 256 -8.32 -3.60 8.78
C SER A 256 -7.07 -4.20 9.44
N LEU A 257 -7.20 -4.77 10.64
CA LEU A 257 -6.06 -5.19 11.46
C LEU A 257 -5.71 -6.68 11.36
N SER A 258 -6.64 -7.54 10.93
CA SER A 258 -6.43 -9.00 10.94
C SER A 258 -5.24 -9.46 10.09
N THR A 259 -4.96 -8.75 8.99
CA THR A 259 -3.81 -9.03 8.12
C THR A 259 -2.46 -8.72 8.78
N GLN A 260 -2.47 -7.89 9.84
CA GLN A 260 -1.30 -7.49 10.62
C GLN A 260 -1.23 -8.20 11.98
N SER A 261 -2.12 -9.16 12.25
CA SER A 261 -2.20 -9.89 13.53
C SER A 261 -0.86 -10.47 14.00
N SER A 262 -0.01 -10.97 13.10
CA SER A 262 1.33 -11.46 13.46
C SER A 262 2.31 -10.36 13.90
N LEU A 263 2.13 -9.13 13.42
CA LEU A 263 2.95 -7.97 13.82
C LEU A 263 2.42 -7.37 15.13
N ILE A 264 1.10 -7.32 15.28
CA ILE A 264 0.40 -6.86 16.47
C ILE A 264 0.68 -7.77 17.67
N GLN A 265 0.79 -9.08 17.43
CA GLN A 265 0.88 -10.11 18.46
C GLN A 265 -0.30 -9.96 19.46
N THR A 266 -0.03 -9.97 20.76
CA THR A 266 -1.01 -9.69 21.81
C THR A 266 -0.68 -8.37 22.54
N SER A 267 -0.15 -7.39 21.82
CA SER A 267 0.30 -6.12 22.40
C SER A 267 -0.68 -4.99 22.10
N HIS A 268 -1.19 -4.37 23.16
CA HIS A 268 -2.10 -3.22 23.09
C HIS A 268 -1.42 -1.96 22.52
N LYS A 269 -0.13 -1.76 22.78
CA LYS A 269 0.66 -0.70 22.13
C LYS A 269 0.75 -0.94 20.62
N LEU A 270 1.06 -2.18 20.22
CA LEU A 270 1.24 -2.51 18.79
C LEU A 270 -0.07 -2.47 18.01
N ILE A 271 -1.21 -2.85 18.60
CA ILE A 271 -2.51 -2.72 17.91
C ILE A 271 -2.92 -1.25 17.75
N ALA A 272 -2.69 -0.40 18.75
CA ALA A 272 -2.93 1.04 18.66
C ALA A 272 -2.04 1.69 17.59
N HIS A 273 -0.75 1.36 17.59
CA HIS A 273 0.20 1.82 16.57
C HIS A 273 -0.15 1.33 15.16
N ALA A 274 -0.58 0.07 15.01
CA ALA A 274 -1.04 -0.48 13.74
C ALA A 274 -2.30 0.23 13.23
N ALA A 275 -3.25 0.52 14.12
CA ALA A 275 -4.47 1.26 13.78
C ALA A 275 -4.14 2.67 13.26
N LEU A 276 -3.27 3.40 13.95
CA LEU A 276 -2.80 4.73 13.51
C LEU A 276 -2.17 4.70 12.10
N ASN A 277 -1.33 3.70 11.82
CA ASN A 277 -0.69 3.59 10.50
C ASN A 277 -1.69 3.27 9.39
N ILE A 278 -2.68 2.41 9.64
CA ILE A 278 -3.77 2.14 8.68
C ILE A 278 -4.59 3.40 8.45
N THR A 279 -4.93 4.13 9.50
CA THR A 279 -5.67 5.39 9.40
C THR A 279 -4.89 6.41 8.58
N LEU A 280 -3.61 6.63 8.89
CA LEU A 280 -2.76 7.56 8.11
C LEU A 280 -2.65 7.16 6.64
N ALA A 281 -2.56 5.87 6.34
CA ALA A 281 -2.55 5.37 4.96
C ALA A 281 -3.84 5.74 4.22
N SER A 282 -4.99 5.49 4.84
CA SER A 282 -6.31 5.77 4.27
C SER A 282 -6.56 7.28 4.14
N ALA A 283 -6.15 8.07 5.13
CA ALA A 283 -6.21 9.54 5.09
C ALA A 283 -5.34 10.10 3.96
N LYS A 284 -4.13 9.56 3.73
CA LYS A 284 -3.24 10.00 2.64
C LYS A 284 -3.87 9.75 1.27
N ALA A 285 -4.46 8.57 1.07
CA ALA A 285 -5.14 8.24 -0.18
C ALA A 285 -6.38 9.15 -0.39
N THR A 286 -7.13 9.40 0.68
CA THR A 286 -8.32 10.26 0.64
C THR A 286 -7.96 11.72 0.35
N SER A 287 -6.95 12.27 1.02
CA SER A 287 -6.43 13.62 0.81
C SER A 287 -5.97 13.83 -0.63
N ALA A 288 -5.21 12.89 -1.20
CA ALA A 288 -4.81 12.96 -2.61
C ALA A 288 -6.03 13.01 -3.56
N MET A 289 -7.04 12.19 -3.28
CA MET A 289 -8.30 12.21 -4.03
C MET A 289 -9.03 13.56 -3.91
N MET A 290 -9.06 14.17 -2.72
CA MET A 290 -9.70 15.48 -2.51
C MET A 290 -8.95 16.62 -3.17
N VAL A 291 -7.61 16.62 -3.13
CA VAL A 291 -6.76 17.59 -3.85
C VAL A 291 -7.03 17.54 -5.36
N ARG A 292 -7.17 16.34 -5.91
CA ARG A 292 -7.49 16.18 -7.32
C ARG A 292 -8.92 16.63 -7.63
N LEU A 293 -9.87 16.27 -6.79
CA LEU A 293 -11.27 16.64 -6.97
C LEU A 293 -11.46 18.15 -6.91
N SER A 294 -10.78 18.84 -5.99
CA SER A 294 -10.82 20.31 -5.82
C SER A 294 -10.33 21.05 -7.06
N SER A 295 -9.47 20.41 -7.85
CA SER A 295 -8.92 20.94 -9.11
C SER A 295 -9.82 20.67 -10.33
N SER A 296 -10.98 20.01 -10.15
CA SER A 296 -11.88 19.68 -11.26
C SER A 296 -12.62 20.91 -11.78
N SER A 297 -12.53 21.16 -13.09
CA SER A 297 -13.28 22.24 -13.78
C SER A 297 -14.80 22.03 -13.82
N ARG A 298 -15.29 20.92 -13.25
CA ARG A 298 -16.72 20.55 -13.18
C ARG A 298 -17.39 21.02 -11.88
N LEU A 299 -16.63 21.57 -10.94
CA LEU A 299 -17.15 22.06 -9.67
C LEU A 299 -17.82 23.43 -9.81
N LYS A 300 -18.92 23.63 -9.08
CA LYS A 300 -19.50 24.96 -8.86
C LYS A 300 -18.61 25.79 -7.93
N PRO A 301 -18.66 27.13 -7.96
CA PRO A 301 -17.85 27.97 -7.07
C PRO A 301 -17.96 27.60 -5.58
N ARG A 302 -19.17 27.28 -5.10
CA ARG A 302 -19.38 26.84 -3.71
C ARG A 302 -18.73 25.49 -3.41
N GLU A 303 -18.74 24.57 -4.36
CA GLU A 303 -18.07 23.26 -4.23
C GLU A 303 -16.56 23.42 -4.25
N VAL A 304 -16.01 24.35 -5.04
CA VAL A 304 -14.57 24.66 -5.03
C VAL A 304 -14.14 25.17 -3.66
N SER A 305 -14.94 26.04 -3.03
CA SER A 305 -14.66 26.51 -1.65
C SER A 305 -14.66 25.34 -0.68
N ALA A 306 -15.76 24.58 -0.61
CA ALA A 306 -15.88 23.44 0.30
C ALA A 306 -14.78 22.37 0.08
N MET A 307 -14.36 22.15 -1.17
CA MET A 307 -13.26 21.25 -1.49
C MET A 307 -11.90 21.80 -1.06
N ARG A 308 -11.68 23.11 -1.07
CA ARG A 308 -10.44 23.71 -0.57
C ARG A 308 -10.36 23.54 0.94
N ASP A 309 -11.45 23.89 1.63
CA ASP A 309 -11.56 23.77 3.08
C ASP A 309 -11.33 22.30 3.46
N CYS A 310 -12.02 21.34 2.83
CA CYS A 310 -11.79 19.92 3.08
C CYS A 310 -10.34 19.46 2.82
N VAL A 311 -9.66 19.99 1.80
CA VAL A 311 -8.26 19.64 1.53
C VAL A 311 -7.33 20.16 2.63
N GLU A 312 -7.62 21.33 3.19
CA GLU A 312 -6.92 21.91 4.33
C GLU A 312 -7.11 21.05 5.58
N GLU A 313 -8.36 20.74 5.94
CA GLU A 313 -8.71 19.86 7.07
C GLU A 313 -8.02 18.48 6.95
N LEU A 314 -7.99 17.89 5.74
CA LEU A 314 -7.27 16.64 5.52
C LEU A 314 -5.75 16.80 5.58
N GLY A 315 -5.21 18.00 5.33
CA GLY A 315 -3.81 18.32 5.55
C GLY A 315 -3.46 18.25 7.04
N ASP A 316 -4.31 18.83 7.87
CA ASP A 316 -4.15 18.87 9.33
C ASP A 316 -4.32 17.48 9.95
N THR A 317 -5.37 16.75 9.57
CA THR A 317 -5.56 15.31 9.86
C THR A 317 -4.28 14.50 9.62
N LEU A 318 -3.62 14.75 8.48
CA LEU A 318 -2.40 14.03 8.09
C LEU A 318 -1.18 14.42 8.93
N GLU A 319 -1.08 15.65 9.39
CA GLU A 319 -0.02 16.09 10.30
C GLU A 319 -0.21 15.49 11.69
N GLU A 320 -1.42 15.56 12.23
CA GLU A 320 -1.80 15.08 13.55
C GLU A 320 -1.64 13.57 13.69
N LEU A 321 -2.08 12.81 12.69
CA LEU A 321 -1.86 11.37 12.65
C LEU A 321 -0.36 11.01 12.60
N ARG A 322 0.48 11.80 11.90
CA ARG A 322 1.93 11.57 11.87
C ARG A 322 2.58 11.86 13.22
N LYS A 323 2.21 12.96 13.88
CA LYS A 323 2.67 13.29 15.23
C LYS A 323 2.30 12.17 16.20
N SER A 324 1.04 11.73 16.16
CA SER A 324 0.53 10.61 16.96
C SER A 324 1.32 9.31 16.77
N ILE A 325 1.67 8.96 15.53
CA ILE A 325 2.49 7.78 15.24
C ILE A 325 3.91 7.94 15.80
N GLY A 326 4.51 9.12 15.62
CA GLY A 326 5.86 9.42 16.09
C GLY A 326 6.01 9.24 17.60
N GLU A 327 5.03 9.72 18.36
CA GLU A 327 5.02 9.59 19.82
C GLU A 327 4.62 8.21 20.28
N MET A 328 3.66 7.56 19.62
CA MET A 328 3.28 6.17 19.91
C MET A 328 4.49 5.23 19.75
N GLY A 329 5.37 5.47 18.79
CA GLY A 329 6.64 4.73 18.65
C GLY A 329 7.55 4.91 19.87
N GLN A 330 7.72 6.16 20.31
CA GLN A 330 8.64 6.56 21.39
C GLN A 330 8.08 6.44 22.81
N LEU A 331 6.82 5.99 22.93
CA LEU A 331 6.14 5.87 24.21
C LEU A 331 6.94 5.02 25.19
N SER A 332 7.50 5.66 26.22
CA SER A 332 8.38 5.08 27.24
C SER A 332 8.24 5.81 28.58
N GLY A 333 8.65 5.14 29.66
CA GLY A 333 8.22 5.40 31.04
C GLY A 333 8.11 6.86 31.49
N SER A 334 9.16 7.68 31.32
CA SER A 334 9.15 9.05 31.86
C SER A 334 8.25 10.03 31.12
N ASN A 335 7.93 9.75 29.85
CA ASN A 335 7.18 10.66 28.97
C ASN A 335 5.80 10.08 28.63
N TYR A 336 5.42 8.96 29.25
CA TYR A 336 4.20 8.22 28.92
C TYR A 336 2.95 9.09 29.00
N GLU A 337 2.76 9.79 30.13
CA GLU A 337 1.54 10.60 30.34
C GLU A 337 1.43 11.74 29.33
N VAL A 338 2.53 12.46 29.09
CA VAL A 338 2.56 13.59 28.16
C VAL A 338 2.28 13.09 26.74
N TYR A 339 3.02 12.08 26.27
CA TYR A 339 2.85 11.57 24.91
C TYR A 339 1.49 10.91 24.72
N MET A 340 0.95 10.21 25.73
CA MET A 340 -0.38 9.63 25.61
C MET A 340 -1.46 10.72 25.48
N SER A 341 -1.37 11.78 26.28
CA SER A 341 -2.27 12.93 26.20
C SER A 341 -2.18 13.62 24.84
N ASP A 342 -0.97 13.83 24.33
CA ASP A 342 -0.73 14.47 23.02
C ASP A 342 -1.29 13.61 21.88
N ILE A 343 -1.03 12.30 21.90
CA ILE A 343 -1.60 11.34 20.94
C ILE A 343 -3.14 11.37 20.97
N GLN A 344 -3.76 11.31 22.15
CA GLN A 344 -5.22 11.35 22.28
C GLN A 344 -5.79 12.66 21.73
N THR A 345 -5.10 13.78 21.99
CA THR A 345 -5.48 15.10 21.50
C THR A 345 -5.42 15.16 19.98
N TRP A 346 -4.29 14.79 19.38
CA TRP A 346 -4.10 14.85 17.93
C TRP A 346 -5.01 13.88 17.17
N VAL A 347 -5.26 12.67 17.68
CA VAL A 347 -6.18 11.75 16.99
C VAL A 347 -7.64 12.24 17.10
N SER A 348 -8.00 12.92 18.20
CA SER A 348 -9.32 13.52 18.34
C SER A 348 -9.50 14.75 17.45
N ALA A 349 -8.45 15.55 17.31
CA ALA A 349 -8.41 16.67 16.37
C ALA A 349 -8.52 16.16 14.93
N ALA A 350 -7.77 15.12 14.56
CA ALA A 350 -7.83 14.54 13.22
C ALA A 350 -9.24 14.04 12.86
N LEU A 351 -9.93 13.42 13.83
CA LEU A 351 -11.32 13.01 13.65
C LEU A 351 -12.27 14.21 13.48
N THR A 352 -11.99 15.30 14.19
CA THR A 352 -12.75 16.56 14.09
C THR A 352 -12.56 17.17 12.71
N ASP A 353 -11.33 17.29 12.22
CA ASP A 353 -11.02 17.82 10.89
C ASP A 353 -11.66 16.97 9.77
N GLU A 354 -11.60 15.65 9.90
CA GLU A 354 -12.31 14.74 9.01
C GLU A 354 -13.82 15.05 9.01
N ASN A 355 -14.43 15.26 10.19
CA ASN A 355 -15.85 15.59 10.28
C ASN A 355 -16.15 16.98 9.70
N THR A 356 -15.31 17.98 9.99
CA THR A 356 -15.40 19.34 9.43
C THR A 356 -15.35 19.32 7.90
N CYS A 357 -14.43 18.57 7.30
CA CYS A 357 -14.42 18.37 5.84
C CYS A 357 -15.77 17.82 5.36
N SER A 358 -16.31 16.77 5.99
CA SER A 358 -17.60 16.18 5.60
C SER A 358 -18.76 17.18 5.73
N ASP A 359 -18.75 17.99 6.79
CA ASP A 359 -19.81 18.93 7.13
C ASP A 359 -19.82 20.14 6.19
N GLY A 360 -18.67 20.52 5.63
CA GLY A 360 -18.55 21.53 4.57
C GLY A 360 -19.39 21.23 3.31
N PHE A 361 -19.87 20.00 3.14
CA PHE A 361 -20.74 19.58 2.03
C PHE A 361 -22.22 19.42 2.41
N GLU A 362 -22.63 19.87 3.59
CA GLU A 362 -24.04 19.88 3.99
C GLU A 362 -24.87 20.95 3.27
N GLY A 363 -26.20 20.79 3.29
CA GLY A 363 -27.15 21.65 2.58
C GLY A 363 -27.57 21.17 1.19
N ASP A 364 -28.67 21.75 0.69
CA ASP A 364 -29.35 21.37 -0.55
C ASP A 364 -28.71 21.96 -1.82
N ASP A 365 -27.90 23.00 -1.66
CA ASP A 365 -27.23 23.69 -2.76
C ASP A 365 -25.97 22.95 -3.28
N MET A 366 -25.52 21.91 -2.57
CA MET A 366 -24.38 21.06 -2.95
C MET A 366 -24.77 20.02 -3.99
N ASN A 367 -23.97 19.86 -5.06
CA ASN A 367 -24.19 18.79 -6.04
C ASN A 367 -24.12 17.42 -5.37
N GLY A 368 -25.19 16.64 -5.52
CA GLY A 368 -25.31 15.32 -4.93
C GLY A 368 -24.13 14.39 -5.22
N LYS A 369 -23.50 14.45 -6.40
CA LYS A 369 -22.38 13.54 -6.73
C LYS A 369 -21.09 13.86 -5.98
N VAL A 370 -20.75 15.15 -5.88
CA VAL A 370 -19.53 15.59 -5.17
C VAL A 370 -19.73 15.35 -3.68
N LYS A 371 -20.86 15.78 -3.12
CA LYS A 371 -21.25 15.56 -1.73
C LYS A 371 -21.20 14.07 -1.34
N VAL A 372 -21.83 13.19 -2.12
CA VAL A 372 -21.85 11.75 -1.83
C VAL A 372 -20.44 11.15 -1.88
N LEU A 373 -19.62 11.56 -2.85
CA LEU A 373 -18.27 11.04 -2.98
C LEU A 373 -17.38 11.50 -1.83
N VAL A 374 -17.36 12.81 -1.52
CA VAL A 374 -16.54 13.36 -0.45
C VAL A 374 -16.95 12.76 0.89
N ARG A 375 -18.21 12.90 1.28
CA ARG A 375 -18.71 12.37 2.56
C ARG A 375 -18.49 10.86 2.67
N GLY A 376 -18.67 10.11 1.59
CA GLY A 376 -18.42 8.66 1.57
C GLY A 376 -16.96 8.29 1.83
N ARG A 377 -16.00 9.04 1.27
CA ARG A 377 -14.56 8.80 1.50
C ARG A 377 -14.12 9.24 2.89
N ILE A 378 -14.61 10.39 3.33
CA ILE A 378 -14.30 10.97 4.64
C ILE A 378 -14.84 10.10 5.77
N LEU A 379 -16.04 9.57 5.62
CA LEU A 379 -16.65 8.69 6.60
C LEU A 379 -15.84 7.40 6.83
N VAL A 380 -15.16 6.89 5.79
CA VAL A 380 -14.27 5.72 5.94
C VAL A 380 -13.06 6.06 6.81
N ILE A 381 -12.41 7.20 6.58
CA ILE A 381 -11.24 7.60 7.39
C ILE A 381 -11.66 7.96 8.81
N ALA A 382 -12.76 8.69 9.00
CA ALA A 382 -13.35 8.99 10.31
C ALA A 382 -13.64 7.72 11.13
N HIS A 383 -14.16 6.67 10.49
CA HIS A 383 -14.38 5.40 11.18
C HIS A 383 -13.07 4.70 11.58
N LEU A 384 -12.02 4.81 10.76
CA LEU A 384 -10.69 4.28 11.08
C LEU A 384 -10.02 5.09 12.21
N THR A 385 -10.09 6.43 12.16
CA THR A 385 -9.60 7.35 13.19
C THR A 385 -10.31 7.11 14.51
N SER A 386 -11.64 6.97 14.50
CA SER A 386 -12.44 6.62 15.69
C SER A 386 -12.03 5.27 16.28
N ASN A 387 -11.82 4.25 15.45
CA ASN A 387 -11.32 2.95 15.91
C ASN A 387 -9.90 3.05 16.50
N ALA A 388 -9.01 3.82 15.88
CA ALA A 388 -7.65 4.04 16.39
C ALA A 388 -7.68 4.73 17.75
N LEU A 389 -8.47 5.81 17.89
CA LEU A 389 -8.67 6.52 19.16
C LEU A 389 -9.20 5.59 20.26
N ALA A 390 -10.18 4.74 19.94
CA ALA A 390 -10.71 3.77 20.90
C ALA A 390 -9.65 2.77 21.39
N LEU A 391 -8.82 2.25 20.48
CA LEU A 391 -7.71 1.34 20.85
C LEU A 391 -6.63 2.06 21.66
N ILE A 392 -6.33 3.33 21.35
CA ILE A 392 -5.40 4.18 22.11
C ILE A 392 -5.93 4.41 23.51
N ASN A 393 -7.20 4.79 23.66
CA ASN A 393 -7.83 4.99 24.96
C ASN A 393 -7.87 3.70 25.78
N HIS A 394 -8.16 2.57 25.13
CA HIS A 394 -8.10 1.28 25.79
C HIS A 394 -6.68 0.97 26.27
N PHE A 395 -5.66 1.18 25.41
CA PHE A 395 -4.26 1.02 25.79
C PHE A 395 -3.84 1.96 26.93
N ALA A 396 -4.30 3.20 26.94
CA ALA A 396 -4.09 4.15 28.03
C ALA A 396 -4.68 3.63 29.34
N SER A 397 -5.92 3.13 29.31
CA SER A 397 -6.63 2.65 30.50
C SER A 397 -6.00 1.44 31.19
N ILE A 398 -5.18 0.66 30.47
CA ILE A 398 -4.50 -0.53 30.99
C ILE A 398 -3.03 -0.29 31.35
N HIS A 399 -2.48 0.89 31.07
CA HIS A 399 -1.09 1.27 31.34
C HIS A 399 -0.95 2.52 32.22
N GLY A 400 -2.04 3.27 32.42
CA GLY A 400 -2.15 4.37 33.38
C GLY A 400 -2.44 3.92 34.80
#